data_AF-A0A1F6FFK0-F1
#
_entry.id   AF-A0A1F6FFK0-F1
#
_cell.length_a   1.000
_cell.length_b   1.000
_cell.length_c   1.000
_cell.angle_alpha   90.00
_cell.angle_beta   90.00
_cell.angle_gamma   90.00
#
_symmetry.space_group_name_H-M   'P 1'
#
loop_
_entity.id
_entity.type
_entity.pdbx_description
1 polymer ?
#
loop_
_entity_poly.entity_id
_entity_poly.type
_entity_poly.pdbx_seq_one_letter_code
_entity_poly.pdbx_strand_id
1 'polypeptide(L)'
;MQFIIDVAGVILTAYLAFTNNLADRILTYFPADGEEVLEESENVSEASLRSLPSLFGSRGLPDILLRSVEYQRASAVTSVTENERPVTNPDEALVNIFCTFTSPTTIRTTTGTGFFVHSEGVILTNAHVAQYLLLGATDTLGEAECIVRQGTPAEPRYRADLLYIPPTWVQENASLITAAVPTGTGERDYALLYVTETVSGDPLPESFAALDVNTDLLPRTIKGESVVAAGYPATDLFKNGANSPLYSVVADTSISELYTFGSNYADVFSIRGSDVGAEGSSGGPVVDATGQVIGMIVTRGDDSTDGPGSLRAITLSHIHRTILEETGFSLERNLSGDIAYRSEIFTNTLAPFLTSLLSQEFN
;
A
#
# COMPACT_ATOMS: atom_id res chain seq x y z
N MET A 1 -38.57 9.17 51.89
CA MET A 1 -37.18 9.19 51.38
C MET A 1 -36.29 8.17 52.07
N GLN A 2 -36.42 7.89 53.38
CA GLN A 2 -35.61 6.88 54.07
C GLN A 2 -35.76 5.44 53.51
N PHE A 3 -37.00 5.01 53.24
CA PHE A 3 -37.29 3.66 52.73
C PHE A 3 -36.62 3.32 51.38
N ILE A 4 -36.46 4.30 50.49
CA ILE A 4 -35.84 4.09 49.17
C ILE A 4 -34.32 3.95 49.31
N ILE A 5 -33.72 4.66 50.26
CA ILE A 5 -32.27 4.60 50.54
C ILE A 5 -31.93 3.26 51.19
N ASP A 6 -32.77 2.77 52.11
CA ASP A 6 -32.55 1.49 52.78
C ASP A 6 -32.67 0.30 51.79
N VAL A 7 -33.63 0.35 50.86
CA VAL A 7 -33.77 -0.67 49.81
C VAL A 7 -32.59 -0.64 48.84
N ALA A 8 -32.13 0.54 48.42
CA ALA A 8 -30.95 0.67 47.55
C ALA A 8 -29.67 0.17 48.23
N GLY A 9 -29.51 0.43 49.53
CA GLY A 9 -28.38 -0.07 50.32
C GLY A 9 -28.35 -1.59 50.43
N VAL A 10 -29.51 -2.23 50.63
CA VAL A 10 -29.63 -3.69 50.67
C VAL A 10 -29.30 -4.32 49.32
N ILE A 11 -29.78 -3.74 48.22
CA ILE A 11 -29.48 -4.22 46.85
C ILE A 11 -27.99 -4.11 46.55
N LEU A 12 -27.36 -2.97 46.89
CA LEU A 12 -25.93 -2.77 46.67
C LEU A 12 -25.07 -3.75 47.49
N THR A 13 -25.47 -4.00 48.73
CA THR A 13 -24.77 -4.95 49.62
C THR A 13 -24.90 -6.39 49.11
N ALA A 14 -26.09 -6.78 48.62
CA ALA A 14 -26.32 -8.08 48.01
C ALA A 14 -25.53 -8.25 46.70
N TYR A 15 -25.43 -7.19 45.89
CA TYR A 15 -24.65 -7.19 44.66
C TYR A 15 -23.14 -7.38 44.94
N LEU A 16 -22.59 -6.63 45.90
CA LEU A 16 -21.17 -6.75 46.27
C LEU A 16 -20.83 -8.12 46.90
N ALA A 17 -21.74 -8.69 47.70
CA ALA A 17 -21.58 -10.03 48.24
C ALA A 17 -21.62 -11.11 47.13
N PHE A 18 -22.48 -10.93 46.12
CA PHE A 18 -22.57 -11.82 44.97
C PHE A 18 -21.31 -11.77 44.09
N THR A 19 -20.79 -10.56 43.78
CA THR A 19 -19.57 -10.41 42.96
C THR A 19 -18.34 -10.97 43.65
N ASN A 20 -18.22 -10.80 44.97
CA ASN A 20 -17.10 -11.35 45.73
C ASN A 20 -17.18 -12.88 45.83
N ASN A 21 -18.38 -13.47 45.99
CA ASN A 21 -18.54 -14.93 45.96
C ASN A 21 -18.25 -15.51 44.57
N LEU A 22 -18.59 -14.79 43.50
CA LEU A 22 -18.29 -15.19 42.13
C LEU A 22 -16.78 -15.15 41.85
N ALA A 23 -16.07 -14.12 42.30
CA ALA A 23 -14.62 -14.00 42.16
C ALA A 23 -13.86 -15.13 42.88
N ASP A 24 -14.29 -15.48 44.09
CA ASP A 24 -13.70 -16.59 44.87
C ASP A 24 -13.91 -17.96 44.19
N ARG A 25 -15.07 -18.16 43.54
CA ARG A 25 -15.35 -19.37 42.75
C ARG A 25 -14.60 -19.45 41.42
N ILE A 26 -14.21 -18.31 40.84
CA ILE A 26 -13.42 -18.27 39.60
C ILE A 26 -11.96 -18.64 39.89
N LEU A 27 -11.40 -18.14 41.01
CA LEU A 27 -10.03 -18.46 41.43
C LEU A 27 -9.82 -19.93 41.80
N THR A 28 -10.89 -20.64 42.18
CA THR A 28 -10.83 -22.08 42.46
C THR A 28 -10.84 -22.96 41.21
N TYR A 29 -11.15 -22.41 40.03
CA TYR A 29 -11.12 -23.14 38.74
C TYR A 29 -9.84 -22.88 37.91
N PHE A 30 -9.01 -21.92 38.30
CA PHE A 30 -7.75 -21.59 37.64
C PHE A 30 -6.61 -21.50 38.66
N PRO A 31 -5.90 -22.60 38.96
CA PRO A 31 -4.74 -22.52 39.83
C PRO A 31 -3.65 -21.68 39.16
N ALA A 32 -3.09 -20.73 39.90
CA ALA A 32 -1.91 -19.98 39.50
C ALA A 32 -0.68 -20.89 39.63
N ASP A 33 -0.09 -21.27 38.51
CA ASP A 33 1.22 -21.92 38.48
C ASP A 33 2.32 -20.87 38.32
N GLY A 34 3.28 -20.90 39.25
CA GLY A 34 4.69 -20.59 39.01
C GLY A 34 5.18 -19.20 39.41
N GLU A 35 5.84 -19.12 40.56
CA GLU A 35 6.84 -18.08 40.85
C GLU A 35 8.00 -18.16 39.85
N GLU A 36 8.34 -17.05 39.19
CA GLU A 36 9.66 -16.87 38.56
C GLU A 36 10.46 -15.78 39.27
N VAL A 37 11.71 -16.13 39.50
CA VAL A 37 12.74 -15.44 40.26
C VAL A 37 13.11 -14.11 39.59
N LEU A 38 13.19 -13.05 40.39
CA LEU A 38 13.72 -11.76 39.99
C LEU A 38 15.24 -11.87 39.75
N GLU A 39 15.65 -12.03 38.50
CA GLU A 39 16.99 -11.62 38.05
C GLU A 39 16.91 -10.21 37.47
N GLU A 40 17.54 -9.29 38.20
CA GLU A 40 17.80 -7.92 37.78
C GLU A 40 18.80 -7.97 36.62
N SER A 41 18.29 -7.93 35.39
CA SER A 41 19.08 -7.63 34.19
C SER A 41 18.69 -6.26 33.68
N GLU A 42 19.68 -5.37 33.57
CA GLU A 42 19.59 -4.14 32.82
C GLU A 42 19.33 -4.49 31.34
N ASN A 43 18.06 -4.64 30.97
CA ASN A 43 17.65 -4.78 29.58
C ASN A 43 17.00 -3.47 29.16
N VAL A 44 17.77 -2.66 28.42
CA VAL A 44 17.19 -1.68 27.50
C VAL A 44 16.22 -2.46 26.63
N SER A 45 14.91 -2.27 26.81
CA SER A 45 13.90 -3.03 26.10
C SER A 45 14.08 -2.81 24.60
N GLU A 46 14.63 -3.81 23.90
CA GLU A 46 14.46 -3.93 22.46
C GLU A 46 12.95 -4.09 22.21
N ALA A 47 12.27 -2.98 21.96
CA ALA A 47 10.86 -3.02 21.60
C ALA A 47 10.72 -3.91 20.35
N SER A 48 10.10 -5.07 20.51
CA SER A 48 9.80 -5.99 19.42
C SER A 48 8.85 -5.30 18.43
N LEU A 49 9.06 -5.55 17.13
CA LEU A 49 8.17 -5.02 16.09
C LEU A 49 6.77 -5.62 16.27
N ARG A 50 5.73 -4.81 16.03
CA ARG A 50 4.36 -5.33 16.09
C ARG A 50 4.09 -6.22 14.88
N SER A 51 3.51 -7.40 15.11
CA SER A 51 3.18 -8.31 14.03
C SER A 51 1.89 -7.90 13.33
N LEU A 52 1.89 -7.93 12.00
CA LEU A 52 0.70 -7.90 11.16
C LEU A 52 0.47 -9.30 10.58
N PRO A 53 -0.79 -9.71 10.38
CA PRO A 53 -1.08 -10.99 9.74
C PRO A 53 -0.52 -10.99 8.32
N SER A 54 0.25 -12.02 7.97
CA SER A 54 0.65 -12.28 6.58
C SER A 54 -0.41 -13.13 5.91
N LEU A 55 -0.84 -12.73 4.71
CA LEU A 55 -1.76 -13.50 3.89
C LEU A 55 -1.02 -14.54 3.01
N PHE A 56 0.30 -14.41 2.87
CA PHE A 56 1.09 -15.10 1.84
C PHE A 56 1.94 -16.26 2.37
N GLY A 57 1.84 -16.59 3.67
CA GLY A 57 2.61 -17.67 4.30
C GLY A 57 2.08 -19.10 4.07
N SER A 58 0.86 -19.27 3.54
CA SER A 58 0.18 -20.59 3.48
C SER A 58 0.10 -21.22 2.10
N ARG A 59 0.12 -20.41 1.04
CA ARG A 59 0.09 -20.85 -0.37
C ARG A 59 1.42 -20.40 -0.98
N GLY A 60 2.23 -21.35 -1.45
CA GLY A 60 3.56 -21.05 -1.97
C GLY A 60 3.54 -19.98 -3.06
N LEU A 61 4.61 -19.20 -3.15
CA LEU A 61 4.72 -18.10 -4.10
C LEU A 61 4.71 -18.63 -5.55
N PRO A 62 3.92 -18.04 -6.46
CA PRO A 62 3.97 -18.35 -7.87
C PRO A 62 5.35 -18.03 -8.44
N ASP A 63 5.99 -19.02 -9.06
CA ASP A 63 7.30 -18.86 -9.69
C ASP A 63 7.20 -18.54 -11.19
N ILE A 64 6.04 -18.02 -11.63
CA ILE A 64 5.76 -17.74 -13.04
C ILE A 64 6.79 -16.77 -13.65
N LEU A 65 7.19 -15.74 -12.91
CA LEU A 65 8.16 -14.75 -13.37
C LEU A 65 9.59 -15.33 -13.40
N LEU A 66 9.92 -16.18 -12.42
CA LEU A 66 11.20 -16.90 -12.37
C LEU A 66 11.34 -17.90 -13.53
N ARG A 67 10.23 -18.50 -13.96
CA ARG A 67 10.20 -19.51 -15.04
C ARG A 67 9.99 -18.95 -16.43
N SER A 68 9.53 -17.70 -16.56
CA SER A 68 9.32 -17.05 -17.87
C SER A 68 10.65 -16.66 -18.50
N VAL A 69 11.06 -17.35 -19.55
CA VAL A 69 12.32 -17.08 -20.27
C VAL A 69 12.30 -15.68 -20.88
N GLU A 70 11.17 -15.26 -21.41
CA GLU A 70 10.95 -13.96 -22.02
C GLU A 70 11.13 -12.84 -20.98
N TYR A 71 10.47 -12.95 -19.84
CA TYR A 71 10.56 -11.97 -18.75
C TYR A 71 11.99 -11.89 -18.18
N GLN A 72 12.63 -13.05 -17.95
CA GLN A 72 14.00 -13.12 -17.46
C GLN A 72 15.00 -12.48 -18.44
N ARG A 73 14.82 -12.69 -19.75
CA ARG A 73 15.64 -12.03 -20.78
C ARG A 73 15.46 -10.52 -20.79
N ALA A 74 14.21 -10.04 -20.75
CA ALA A 74 13.91 -8.61 -20.73
C ALA A 74 14.52 -7.92 -19.50
N SER A 75 14.43 -8.56 -18.33
CA SER A 75 15.00 -8.05 -17.07
C SER A 75 16.53 -8.16 -17.00
N ALA A 76 17.13 -9.07 -17.77
CA ALA A 76 18.58 -9.22 -17.87
C ALA A 76 19.25 -8.17 -18.78
N VAL A 77 18.50 -7.40 -19.57
CA VAL A 77 19.05 -6.29 -20.36
C VAL A 77 19.60 -5.22 -19.42
N THR A 78 20.92 -5.04 -19.42
CA THR A 78 21.62 -4.08 -18.56
C THR A 78 21.68 -2.71 -19.25
N SER A 79 20.90 -1.77 -18.77
CA SER A 79 21.21 -0.33 -18.82
C SER A 79 20.92 0.20 -17.43
N VAL A 80 21.93 0.74 -16.77
CA VAL A 80 21.71 1.49 -15.53
C VAL A 80 21.64 2.94 -15.97
N THR A 81 20.42 3.42 -16.17
CA THR A 81 20.15 4.85 -16.21
C THR A 81 19.82 5.22 -14.76
N GLU A 82 20.64 6.05 -14.11
CA GLU A 82 20.27 6.62 -12.82
C GLU A 82 19.36 7.83 -13.05
N ASN A 83 18.56 8.20 -12.06
CA ASN A 83 17.86 9.47 -12.08
C ASN A 83 18.91 10.59 -12.17
N GLU A 84 19.05 11.24 -13.33
CA GLU A 84 20.09 12.27 -13.51
C GLU A 84 19.93 13.43 -12.52
N ARG A 85 18.68 13.73 -12.13
CA ARG A 85 18.29 14.78 -11.18
C ARG A 85 16.99 14.41 -10.44
N PRO A 86 17.07 13.61 -9.37
CA PRO A 86 15.89 13.30 -8.58
C PRO A 86 15.35 14.58 -7.92
N VAL A 87 14.03 14.70 -7.86
CA VAL A 87 13.37 15.73 -7.07
C VAL A 87 13.29 15.29 -5.62
N THR A 88 13.25 16.24 -4.69
CA THR A 88 13.07 15.95 -3.24
C THR A 88 11.69 16.34 -2.74
N ASN A 89 10.96 17.15 -3.51
CA ASN A 89 9.58 17.53 -3.21
C ASN A 89 8.62 16.50 -3.81
N PRO A 90 7.84 15.77 -3.00
CA PRO A 90 6.98 14.71 -3.52
C PRO A 90 5.86 15.23 -4.44
N ASP A 91 5.45 16.49 -4.33
CA ASP A 91 4.41 17.07 -5.21
C ASP A 91 4.83 17.07 -6.70
N GLU A 92 6.13 17.25 -6.97
CA GLU A 92 6.66 17.35 -8.34
C GLU A 92 6.60 16.02 -9.10
N ALA A 93 6.70 14.90 -8.38
CA ALA A 93 6.64 13.56 -8.93
C ALA A 93 5.24 12.92 -8.84
N LEU A 94 4.29 13.59 -8.19
CA LEU A 94 2.99 13.02 -7.84
C LEU A 94 2.07 12.92 -9.05
N VAL A 95 1.38 11.79 -9.17
CA VAL A 95 0.35 11.56 -10.17
C VAL A 95 -0.91 11.00 -9.54
N ASN A 96 -2.05 11.30 -10.15
CA ASN A 96 -3.32 10.66 -9.87
C ASN A 96 -3.59 9.60 -10.94
N ILE A 97 -3.97 8.41 -10.54
CA ILE A 97 -4.40 7.36 -11.45
C ILE A 97 -5.92 7.28 -11.34
N PHE A 98 -6.60 7.50 -12.46
CA PHE A 98 -8.05 7.48 -12.54
C PHE A 98 -8.47 6.43 -13.56
N CYS A 99 -9.17 5.39 -13.10
CA CYS A 99 -9.63 4.32 -13.96
C CYS A 99 -11.14 4.26 -13.98
N THR A 100 -11.70 4.11 -15.18
CA THR A 100 -13.11 3.85 -15.43
C THR A 100 -13.27 2.46 -16.02
N PHE A 101 -14.12 1.66 -15.42
CA PHE A 101 -14.50 0.34 -15.91
C PHE A 101 -15.95 0.37 -16.34
N THR A 102 -16.20 0.09 -17.61
CA THR A 102 -17.53 0.09 -18.22
C THR A 102 -17.92 -1.33 -18.61
N SER A 103 -18.98 -1.85 -18.00
CA SER A 103 -19.65 -3.08 -18.42
C SER A 103 -21.02 -2.76 -19.02
N PRO A 104 -21.71 -3.72 -19.69
CA PRO A 104 -23.04 -3.49 -20.25
C PRO A 104 -24.09 -3.01 -19.23
N THR A 105 -23.86 -3.22 -17.93
CA THR A 105 -24.82 -2.92 -16.86
C THR A 105 -24.33 -1.89 -15.85
N THR A 106 -23.03 -1.61 -15.77
CA THR A 106 -22.45 -0.77 -14.70
C THR A 106 -21.23 0.00 -15.20
N ILE A 107 -21.12 1.26 -14.79
CA ILE A 107 -19.88 2.03 -14.87
C ILE A 107 -19.32 2.14 -13.44
N ARG A 108 -18.06 1.78 -13.26
CA ARG A 108 -17.33 1.91 -11.99
C ARG A 108 -16.12 2.80 -12.21
N THR A 109 -15.79 3.62 -11.23
CA THR A 109 -14.59 4.45 -11.23
C THR A 109 -13.78 4.16 -9.99
N THR A 110 -12.47 4.02 -10.15
CA THR A 110 -11.53 4.01 -9.03
C THR A 110 -10.52 5.13 -9.22
N THR A 111 -9.96 5.59 -8.11
CA THR A 111 -8.88 6.56 -8.14
C THR A 111 -7.89 6.30 -7.02
N GLY A 112 -6.62 6.51 -7.33
CA GLY A 112 -5.52 6.38 -6.39
C GLY A 112 -4.40 7.35 -6.72
N THR A 113 -3.37 7.31 -5.90
CA THR A 113 -2.15 8.08 -6.07
C THR A 113 -1.05 7.19 -6.62
N GLY A 114 -0.15 7.76 -7.41
CA GLY A 114 1.16 7.19 -7.67
C GLY A 114 2.20 8.29 -7.69
N PHE A 115 3.46 7.91 -7.88
CA PHE A 115 4.54 8.87 -8.07
C PHE A 115 5.61 8.29 -8.99
N PHE A 116 6.26 9.17 -9.75
CA PHE A 116 7.40 8.79 -10.56
C PHE A 116 8.58 8.39 -9.67
N VAL A 117 9.11 7.19 -9.92
CA VAL A 117 10.29 6.61 -9.25
C VAL A 117 11.50 6.49 -10.18
N HIS A 118 11.29 6.77 -11.48
CA HIS A 118 12.36 6.81 -12.46
C HIS A 118 12.13 7.90 -13.52
N SER A 119 13.20 8.56 -13.93
CA SER A 119 13.15 9.68 -14.89
C SER A 119 12.73 9.27 -16.30
N GLU A 120 12.72 7.98 -16.62
CA GLU A 120 12.19 7.44 -17.89
C GLU A 120 10.66 7.22 -17.85
N GLY A 121 9.98 7.57 -16.76
CA GLY A 121 8.50 7.52 -16.68
C GLY A 121 7.94 6.28 -15.99
N VAL A 122 8.68 5.69 -15.04
CA VAL A 122 8.17 4.60 -14.20
C VAL A 122 7.44 5.18 -12.98
N ILE A 123 6.22 4.69 -12.74
CA ILE A 123 5.37 5.10 -11.62
C ILE A 123 5.24 3.93 -10.64
N LEU A 124 5.38 4.21 -9.34
CA LEU A 124 5.01 3.29 -8.26
C LEU A 124 3.64 3.69 -7.70
N THR A 125 2.77 2.69 -7.50
CA THR A 125 1.41 2.85 -6.95
C THR A 125 0.98 1.54 -6.26
N ASN A 126 -0.25 1.47 -5.74
CA ASN A 126 -0.81 0.24 -5.21
C ASN A 126 -1.29 -0.72 -6.30
N ALA A 127 -1.22 -2.02 -6.02
CA ALA A 127 -1.74 -3.06 -6.90
C ALA A 127 -3.25 -2.95 -7.07
N HIS A 128 -4.01 -2.61 -6.01
CA HIS A 128 -5.46 -2.43 -6.12
C HIS A 128 -5.88 -1.24 -6.99
N VAL A 129 -4.99 -0.27 -7.21
CA VAL A 129 -5.19 0.83 -8.16
C VAL A 129 -4.85 0.33 -9.56
N ALA A 130 -3.70 -0.34 -9.70
CA ALA A 130 -3.17 -0.81 -10.98
C ALA A 130 -3.93 -2.00 -11.59
N GLN A 131 -4.68 -2.79 -10.81
CA GLN A 131 -5.38 -3.98 -11.27
C GLN A 131 -6.34 -3.71 -12.44
N TYR A 132 -6.87 -2.49 -12.56
CA TYR A 132 -7.78 -2.13 -13.65
C TYR A 132 -7.08 -2.06 -15.01
N LEU A 133 -5.76 -1.85 -15.03
CA LEU A 133 -4.96 -1.97 -16.25
C LEU A 133 -4.85 -3.43 -16.72
N LEU A 134 -4.93 -4.43 -15.82
CA LEU A 134 -5.03 -5.84 -16.22
C LEU A 134 -6.37 -6.15 -16.90
N LEU A 135 -7.46 -5.52 -16.42
CA LEU A 135 -8.81 -5.74 -16.96
C LEU A 135 -8.99 -5.11 -18.34
N GLY A 136 -8.32 -3.98 -18.62
CA GLY A 136 -8.36 -3.31 -19.92
C GLY A 136 -7.76 -4.13 -21.07
N ALA A 137 -7.00 -5.20 -20.76
CA ALA A 137 -6.41 -6.08 -21.76
C ALA A 137 -7.41 -7.08 -22.38
N THR A 138 -8.67 -7.14 -21.91
CA THR A 138 -9.67 -8.08 -22.43
C THR A 138 -11.07 -7.48 -22.51
N ASP A 139 -11.70 -7.55 -23.69
CA ASP A 139 -13.11 -7.14 -23.88
C ASP A 139 -14.12 -8.08 -23.18
N THR A 140 -13.66 -9.19 -22.61
CA THR A 140 -14.52 -10.25 -22.07
C THR A 140 -15.27 -9.84 -20.81
N LEU A 141 -14.78 -8.85 -20.05
CA LEU A 141 -15.38 -8.40 -18.79
C LEU A 141 -15.97 -6.98 -18.86
N GLY A 142 -15.55 -6.19 -19.85
CA GLY A 142 -15.87 -4.77 -19.99
C GLY A 142 -14.65 -4.00 -20.51
N GLU A 143 -14.83 -2.71 -20.76
CA GLU A 143 -13.75 -1.82 -21.19
C GLU A 143 -13.21 -1.09 -19.95
N ALA A 144 -11.92 -1.26 -19.65
CA ALA A 144 -11.23 -0.49 -18.62
C ALA A 144 -10.34 0.57 -19.27
N GLU A 145 -10.57 1.83 -18.93
CA GLU A 145 -9.70 2.94 -19.33
C GLU A 145 -9.08 3.58 -18.09
N CYS A 146 -7.75 3.57 -18.02
CA CYS A 146 -6.99 4.25 -16.99
C CYS A 146 -6.25 5.45 -17.60
N ILE A 147 -6.33 6.59 -16.92
CA ILE A 147 -5.64 7.84 -17.28
C ILE A 147 -4.77 8.28 -16.11
N VAL A 148 -3.51 8.59 -16.41
CA VAL A 148 -2.60 9.23 -15.46
C VAL A 148 -2.77 10.74 -15.57
N ARG A 149 -3.14 11.35 -14.46
CA ARG A 149 -3.37 12.78 -14.30
C ARG A 149 -2.24 13.40 -13.47
N GLN A 150 -1.90 14.65 -13.74
CA GLN A 150 -0.85 15.37 -13.03
C GLN A 150 -1.28 16.81 -12.76
N GLY A 151 -0.73 17.42 -11.70
CA GLY A 151 -0.98 18.82 -11.33
C GLY A 151 -2.02 18.98 -10.23
N THR A 152 -2.24 20.24 -9.83
CA THR A 152 -3.19 20.61 -8.78
C THR A 152 -4.02 21.82 -9.27
N PRO A 153 -5.26 21.60 -9.76
CA PRO A 153 -5.99 20.33 -9.83
C PRO A 153 -5.39 19.34 -10.85
N ALA A 154 -5.62 18.05 -10.64
CA ALA A 154 -5.10 16.99 -11.48
C ALA A 154 -5.79 16.97 -12.86
N GLU A 155 -5.01 17.06 -13.93
CA GLU A 155 -5.52 17.03 -15.31
C GLU A 155 -4.97 15.82 -16.09
N PRO A 156 -5.75 15.23 -17.02
CA PRO A 156 -5.29 14.16 -17.90
C PRO A 156 -3.98 14.50 -18.60
N ARG A 157 -2.96 13.66 -18.43
CA ARG A 157 -1.64 13.93 -18.99
C ARG A 157 -1.04 12.75 -19.74
N TYR A 158 -1.12 11.54 -19.19
CA TYR A 158 -0.48 10.37 -19.78
C TYR A 158 -1.38 9.13 -19.82
N ARG A 159 -1.02 8.21 -20.70
CA ARG A 159 -1.40 6.79 -20.63
C ARG A 159 -0.20 5.97 -20.17
N ALA A 160 -0.47 4.86 -19.53
CA ALA A 160 0.55 3.99 -18.98
C ALA A 160 0.14 2.52 -19.10
N ASP A 161 1.14 1.66 -19.20
CA ASP A 161 1.01 0.21 -19.19
C ASP A 161 1.54 -0.38 -17.88
N LEU A 162 1.21 -1.65 -17.62
CA LEU A 162 1.77 -2.38 -16.48
C LEU A 162 3.21 -2.81 -16.79
N LEU A 163 4.12 -2.33 -15.95
CA LEU A 163 5.49 -2.84 -15.92
C LEU A 163 5.62 -4.05 -14.99
N TYR A 164 4.88 -4.03 -13.87
CA TYR A 164 4.84 -5.13 -12.91
C TYR A 164 3.65 -5.01 -11.95
N ILE A 165 3.04 -6.14 -11.60
CA ILE A 165 2.11 -6.28 -10.48
C ILE A 165 2.33 -7.67 -9.86
N PRO A 166 2.42 -7.83 -8.52
CA PRO A 166 2.72 -9.12 -7.89
C PRO A 166 1.69 -10.19 -8.27
N PRO A 167 2.09 -11.31 -8.91
CA PRO A 167 1.17 -12.40 -9.21
C PRO A 167 0.52 -13.00 -7.96
N THR A 168 1.24 -12.99 -6.83
CA THR A 168 0.71 -13.40 -5.52
C THR A 168 -0.46 -12.51 -5.10
N TRP A 169 -0.33 -11.19 -5.23
CA TRP A 169 -1.38 -10.24 -4.89
C TRP A 169 -2.60 -10.47 -5.77
N VAL A 170 -2.41 -10.66 -7.08
CA VAL A 170 -3.51 -10.97 -8.01
C VAL A 170 -4.23 -12.26 -7.60
N GLN A 171 -3.50 -13.32 -7.26
CA GLN A 171 -4.10 -14.60 -6.84
C GLN A 171 -4.94 -14.49 -5.57
N GLU A 172 -4.46 -13.76 -4.56
CA GLU A 172 -5.18 -13.65 -3.28
C GLU A 172 -6.34 -12.65 -3.36
N ASN A 173 -6.29 -11.68 -4.27
CA ASN A 173 -7.32 -10.63 -4.40
C ASN A 173 -8.26 -10.81 -5.59
N ALA A 174 -8.09 -11.86 -6.41
CA ALA A 174 -8.92 -12.10 -7.59
C ALA A 174 -10.42 -12.11 -7.28
N SER A 175 -10.80 -12.78 -6.18
CA SER A 175 -12.21 -12.87 -5.73
C SER A 175 -12.77 -11.56 -5.16
N LEU A 176 -11.91 -10.59 -4.85
CA LEU A 176 -12.28 -9.30 -4.23
C LEU A 176 -12.33 -8.16 -5.25
N ILE A 177 -12.12 -8.41 -6.54
CA ILE A 177 -12.04 -7.39 -7.58
C ILE A 177 -13.31 -6.54 -7.72
N THR A 178 -14.45 -7.06 -7.27
CA THR A 178 -15.73 -6.35 -7.26
C THR A 178 -16.06 -5.68 -5.93
N ALA A 179 -15.26 -5.91 -4.88
CA ALA A 179 -15.47 -5.35 -3.56
C ALA A 179 -15.24 -3.85 -3.56
N ALA A 180 -16.11 -3.11 -2.86
CA ALA A 180 -16.04 -1.65 -2.82
C ALA A 180 -14.84 -1.12 -2.02
N VAL A 181 -14.28 -1.92 -1.10
CA VAL A 181 -13.13 -1.56 -0.27
C VAL A 181 -12.31 -2.83 -0.02
N PRO A 182 -11.11 -2.98 -0.62
CA PRO A 182 -10.22 -4.08 -0.29
C PRO A 182 -9.74 -3.92 1.18
N THR A 183 -10.09 -4.88 2.02
CA THR A 183 -9.57 -4.96 3.39
C THR A 183 -8.33 -5.86 3.38
N GLY A 184 -7.16 -5.30 3.62
CA GLY A 184 -5.91 -6.06 3.67
C GLY A 184 -4.84 -5.36 4.50
N THR A 185 -3.69 -6.00 4.68
CA THR A 185 -2.53 -5.41 5.36
C THR A 185 -1.63 -4.60 4.45
N GLY A 186 -1.84 -4.70 3.13
CA GLY A 186 -1.02 -4.05 2.11
C GLY A 186 0.27 -4.80 1.77
N GLU A 187 0.52 -5.99 2.32
CA GLU A 187 1.82 -6.71 2.23
C GLU A 187 2.42 -6.83 0.82
N ARG A 188 1.59 -7.00 -0.21
CA ARG A 188 2.06 -6.98 -1.62
C ARG A 188 1.23 -6.04 -2.48
N ASP A 189 0.64 -5.02 -1.87
CA ASP A 189 -0.24 -4.06 -2.55
C ASP A 189 0.56 -2.95 -3.22
N TYR A 190 1.35 -3.31 -4.21
CA TYR A 190 2.17 -2.39 -4.99
C TYR A 190 2.26 -2.83 -6.45
N ALA A 191 2.46 -1.89 -7.36
CA ALA A 191 2.63 -2.13 -8.78
C ALA A 191 3.52 -1.06 -9.41
N LEU A 192 4.18 -1.42 -10.50
CA LEU A 192 4.94 -0.51 -11.34
C LEU A 192 4.19 -0.29 -12.65
N LEU A 193 4.02 0.97 -13.03
CA LEU A 193 3.48 1.37 -14.32
C LEU A 193 4.58 2.04 -15.15
N TYR A 194 4.45 1.99 -16.46
CA TYR A 194 5.33 2.70 -17.39
C TYR A 194 4.52 3.62 -18.29
N VAL A 195 4.87 4.90 -18.32
CA VAL A 195 4.21 5.89 -19.20
C VAL A 195 4.57 5.63 -20.66
N THR A 196 3.56 5.44 -21.49
CA THR A 196 3.73 5.07 -22.90
C THR A 196 3.49 6.23 -23.85
N GLU A 197 2.54 7.12 -23.53
CA GLU A 197 2.21 8.27 -24.37
C GLU A 197 1.52 9.40 -23.59
N THR A 198 1.49 10.60 -24.18
CA THR A 198 0.66 11.70 -23.68
C THR A 198 -0.77 11.55 -24.18
N VAL A 199 -1.75 12.01 -23.39
CA VAL A 199 -3.15 12.03 -23.81
C VAL A 199 -3.39 12.96 -25.00
N SER A 200 -2.57 14.01 -25.16
CA SER A 200 -2.66 14.95 -26.29
C SER A 200 -2.04 14.42 -27.59
N GLY A 201 -1.24 13.34 -27.54
CA GLY A 201 -0.46 12.84 -28.67
C GLY A 201 0.85 13.59 -28.93
N ASP A 202 1.21 14.54 -28.07
CA ASP A 202 2.53 15.17 -28.09
C ASP A 202 3.62 14.18 -27.64
N PRO A 203 4.88 14.37 -28.06
CA PRO A 203 6.00 13.57 -27.54
C PRO A 203 6.07 13.58 -26.02
N LEU A 204 6.47 12.45 -25.43
CA LEU A 204 6.82 12.38 -24.00
C LEU A 204 7.96 13.37 -23.68
N PRO A 205 8.01 13.91 -22.45
CA PRO A 205 9.14 14.72 -22.03
C PRO A 205 10.44 13.89 -22.06
N GLU A 206 11.59 14.55 -22.25
CA GLU A 206 12.90 13.89 -22.23
C GLU A 206 13.19 13.23 -20.88
N SER A 207 12.65 13.80 -19.79
CA SER A 207 12.77 13.27 -18.44
C SER A 207 11.55 13.62 -17.59
N PHE A 208 11.13 12.71 -16.72
CA PHE A 208 10.11 12.92 -15.71
C PHE A 208 10.75 13.34 -14.38
N ALA A 209 10.09 14.24 -13.65
CA ALA A 209 10.46 14.54 -12.26
C ALA A 209 10.18 13.31 -11.40
N ALA A 210 11.23 12.64 -10.93
CA ALA A 210 11.15 11.38 -10.20
C ALA A 210 11.81 11.48 -8.82
N LEU A 211 11.24 10.79 -7.85
CA LEU A 211 11.80 10.66 -6.49
C LEU A 211 12.78 9.49 -6.44
N ASP A 212 13.84 9.64 -5.67
CA ASP A 212 14.73 8.53 -5.35
C ASP A 212 14.10 7.62 -4.29
N VAL A 213 14.25 6.31 -4.50
CA VAL A 213 13.77 5.28 -3.57
C VAL A 213 14.89 4.81 -2.66
N ASN A 214 14.61 4.73 -1.36
CA ASN A 214 15.54 4.16 -0.39
C ASN A 214 15.09 2.74 -0.02
N THR A 215 15.81 1.73 -0.50
CA THR A 215 15.53 0.32 -0.21
C THR A 215 16.25 -0.23 1.02
N ASP A 216 17.00 0.61 1.73
CA ASP A 216 17.67 0.19 2.95
C ASP A 216 16.66 -0.15 4.05
N LEU A 217 17.06 -1.07 4.94
CA LEU A 217 16.24 -1.48 6.06
C LEU A 217 16.07 -0.30 7.04
N LEU A 218 14.82 0.04 7.36
CA LEU A 218 14.56 1.11 8.31
C LEU A 218 15.01 0.72 9.72
N PRO A 219 15.83 1.55 10.39
CA PRO A 219 16.23 1.29 11.76
C PRO A 219 15.05 1.50 12.71
N ARG A 220 15.01 0.76 13.82
CA ARG A 220 13.92 0.89 14.82
C ARG A 220 13.87 2.28 15.47
N THR A 221 15.00 2.99 15.45
CA THR A 221 15.12 4.36 15.98
C THR A 221 14.34 5.39 15.17
N ILE A 222 13.88 5.05 13.96
CA ILE A 222 13.12 5.97 13.10
C ILE A 222 11.74 6.33 13.68
N LYS A 223 11.27 5.59 14.71
CA LYS A 223 10.03 5.92 15.41
C LYS A 223 10.10 7.33 16.00
N GLY A 224 9.10 8.14 15.67
CA GLY A 224 9.01 9.54 16.09
C GLY A 224 9.68 10.52 15.13
N GLU A 225 10.45 10.05 14.13
CA GLU A 225 11.04 10.94 13.12
C GLU A 225 9.96 11.57 12.25
N SER A 226 10.23 12.81 11.83
CA SER A 226 9.39 13.57 10.91
C SER A 226 9.57 13.08 9.49
N VAL A 227 8.46 12.98 8.77
CA VAL A 227 8.40 12.55 7.37
C VAL A 227 7.37 13.40 6.63
N VAL A 228 7.46 13.45 5.31
CA VAL A 228 6.47 14.13 4.47
C VAL A 228 5.68 13.08 3.71
N ALA A 229 4.36 13.13 3.81
CA ALA A 229 3.45 12.31 3.00
C ALA A 229 2.81 13.17 1.91
N ALA A 230 2.55 12.58 0.75
CA ALA A 230 1.84 13.25 -0.33
C ALA A 230 0.81 12.33 -1.00
N GLY A 231 -0.27 12.91 -1.52
CA GLY A 231 -1.23 12.16 -2.31
C GLY A 231 -2.36 13.01 -2.88
N TYR A 232 -3.31 12.35 -3.54
CA TYR A 232 -4.55 12.94 -4.03
C TYR A 232 -5.77 12.43 -3.25
N PRO A 233 -6.07 13.01 -2.07
CA PRO A 233 -7.31 12.79 -1.35
C PRO A 233 -8.54 12.99 -2.25
N ALA A 234 -9.27 11.92 -2.54
CA ALA A 234 -10.40 11.90 -3.47
C ALA A 234 -11.77 12.07 -2.78
N THR A 235 -11.80 12.53 -1.53
CA THR A 235 -13.04 12.72 -0.74
C THR A 235 -14.11 13.50 -1.51
N ASP A 236 -13.72 14.61 -2.16
CA ASP A 236 -14.68 15.44 -2.91
C ASP A 236 -15.11 14.79 -4.23
N LEU A 237 -14.21 14.05 -4.89
CA LEU A 237 -14.53 13.29 -6.10
C LEU A 237 -15.58 12.21 -5.79
N PHE A 238 -15.45 11.51 -4.66
CA PHE A 238 -16.45 10.51 -4.24
C PHE A 238 -17.78 11.11 -3.81
N LYS A 239 -17.77 12.32 -3.21
CA LYS A 239 -18.99 13.00 -2.75
C LYS A 239 -19.75 13.68 -3.88
N ASN A 240 -19.04 14.34 -4.78
CA ASN A 240 -19.61 15.26 -5.76
C ASN A 240 -19.51 14.73 -7.21
N GLY A 241 -18.85 13.58 -7.42
CA GLY A 241 -18.75 12.89 -8.69
C GLY A 241 -17.46 13.18 -9.48
N ALA A 242 -17.29 12.47 -10.59
CA ALA A 242 -16.06 12.43 -11.40
C ALA A 242 -15.61 13.79 -11.98
N ASN A 243 -16.50 14.78 -12.08
CA ASN A 243 -16.17 16.13 -12.57
C ASN A 243 -15.56 17.05 -11.51
N SER A 244 -15.44 16.58 -10.27
CA SER A 244 -14.88 17.38 -9.18
C SER A 244 -13.38 17.56 -9.38
N PRO A 245 -12.85 18.79 -9.20
CA PRO A 245 -11.40 18.98 -9.22
C PRO A 245 -10.77 18.17 -8.10
N LEU A 246 -9.60 17.59 -8.39
CA LEU A 246 -8.85 16.78 -7.45
C LEU A 246 -7.51 17.46 -7.21
N TYR A 247 -7.23 17.87 -5.99
CA TYR A 247 -6.02 18.61 -5.64
C TYR A 247 -5.02 17.69 -4.95
N SER A 248 -3.73 17.87 -5.24
CA SER A 248 -2.68 17.24 -4.47
C SER A 248 -2.63 17.83 -3.06
N VAL A 249 -2.26 17.00 -2.09
CA VAL A 249 -2.01 17.39 -0.71
C VAL A 249 -0.66 16.84 -0.30
N VAL A 250 0.14 17.69 0.34
CA VAL A 250 1.41 17.36 0.97
C VAL A 250 1.34 17.76 2.43
N ALA A 251 1.75 16.88 3.34
CA ALA A 251 1.72 17.18 4.77
C ALA A 251 2.94 16.62 5.50
N ASP A 252 3.46 17.41 6.42
CA ASP A 252 4.40 16.96 7.44
C ASP A 252 3.67 16.07 8.45
N THR A 253 4.26 14.93 8.77
CA THR A 253 3.78 14.00 9.80
C THR A 253 4.98 13.32 10.48
N SER A 254 4.73 12.27 11.25
CA SER A 254 5.78 11.51 11.91
C SER A 254 5.44 10.03 11.98
N ILE A 255 6.47 9.20 12.00
CA ILE A 255 6.34 7.76 12.15
C ILE A 255 5.91 7.45 13.60
N SER A 256 4.81 6.73 13.79
CA SER A 256 4.30 6.41 15.12
C SER A 256 4.63 4.97 15.54
N GLU A 257 4.61 4.03 14.61
CA GLU A 257 4.80 2.61 14.89
C GLU A 257 5.42 1.86 13.72
N LEU A 258 6.15 0.79 14.03
CA LEU A 258 6.74 -0.13 13.05
C LEU A 258 6.13 -1.52 13.19
N TYR A 259 5.85 -2.13 12.05
CA TYR A 259 5.22 -3.44 11.94
C TYR A 259 6.04 -4.38 11.06
N THR A 260 5.83 -5.67 11.25
CA THR A 260 6.45 -6.75 10.47
C THR A 260 5.42 -7.80 10.05
N PHE A 261 5.63 -8.46 8.92
CA PHE A 261 4.86 -9.64 8.49
C PHE A 261 5.44 -10.96 9.01
N GLY A 262 6.27 -10.90 10.05
CA GLY A 262 6.99 -12.06 10.59
C GLY A 262 8.48 -12.09 10.23
N SER A 263 9.00 -11.02 9.62
CA SER A 263 10.43 -10.76 9.49
C SER A 263 11.00 -10.08 10.74
N ASN A 264 12.33 -9.93 10.80
CA ASN A 264 12.99 -9.14 11.85
C ASN A 264 13.11 -7.65 11.51
N TYR A 265 12.50 -7.21 10.41
CA TYR A 265 12.63 -5.88 9.83
C TYR A 265 11.28 -5.15 9.81
N ALA A 266 11.32 -3.81 9.74
CA ALA A 266 10.12 -3.03 9.55
C ALA A 266 9.62 -3.19 8.11
N ASP A 267 8.48 -3.88 7.96
CA ASP A 267 7.83 -4.11 6.67
C ASP A 267 6.78 -3.04 6.37
N VAL A 268 6.15 -2.53 7.42
CA VAL A 268 5.13 -1.46 7.36
C VAL A 268 5.40 -0.49 8.51
N PHE A 269 5.08 0.77 8.32
CA PHE A 269 5.07 1.75 9.40
C PHE A 269 3.78 2.59 9.37
N SER A 270 3.30 2.96 10.55
CA SER A 270 2.23 3.94 10.68
C SER A 270 2.81 5.35 10.69
N ILE A 271 2.09 6.28 10.06
CA ILE A 271 2.28 7.73 10.18
C ILE A 271 1.08 8.35 10.88
N ARG A 272 1.34 9.38 11.68
CA ARG A 272 0.29 10.12 12.39
C ARG A 272 -0.67 10.82 11.44
N GLY A 273 -1.86 11.10 11.95
CA GLY A 273 -2.93 11.75 11.21
C GLY A 273 -2.54 13.06 10.54
N SER A 274 -2.96 13.23 9.28
CA SER A 274 -2.74 14.45 8.48
C SER A 274 -3.83 14.62 7.42
N ASP A 275 -3.85 15.77 6.73
CA ASP A 275 -4.81 16.05 5.66
C ASP A 275 -4.63 15.15 4.42
N VAL A 276 -3.49 14.47 4.30
CA VAL A 276 -3.28 13.42 3.28
C VAL A 276 -4.12 12.18 3.60
N GLY A 277 -4.55 11.99 4.85
CA GLY A 277 -5.23 10.82 5.38
C GLY A 277 -6.67 10.60 4.91
N ALA A 278 -6.88 10.42 3.61
CA ALA A 278 -8.19 10.15 3.03
C ALA A 278 -8.15 9.06 1.96
N GLU A 279 -9.33 8.63 1.53
CA GLU A 279 -9.47 7.75 0.36
C GLU A 279 -8.90 8.44 -0.89
N GLY A 280 -8.24 7.69 -1.77
CA GLY A 280 -7.52 8.22 -2.94
C GLY A 280 -6.01 8.47 -2.71
N SER A 281 -5.57 8.61 -1.46
CA SER A 281 -4.14 8.82 -1.14
C SER A 281 -3.31 7.53 -1.21
N SER A 282 -3.95 6.37 -1.29
CA SER A 282 -3.29 5.07 -1.47
C SER A 282 -2.38 5.11 -2.69
N GLY A 283 -1.12 4.72 -2.51
CA GLY A 283 -0.07 4.71 -3.51
C GLY A 283 0.80 5.96 -3.49
N GLY A 284 0.49 6.92 -2.62
CA GLY A 284 1.31 8.10 -2.41
C GLY A 284 2.63 7.84 -1.67
N PRO A 285 3.67 8.64 -1.93
CA PRO A 285 4.98 8.47 -1.30
C PRO A 285 4.99 9.00 0.13
N VAL A 286 5.84 8.38 0.96
CA VAL A 286 6.31 8.93 2.22
C VAL A 286 7.82 9.12 2.13
N VAL A 287 8.28 10.36 2.23
CA VAL A 287 9.69 10.73 2.12
C VAL A 287 10.29 11.15 3.46
N ASP A 288 11.57 10.84 3.64
CA ASP A 288 12.34 11.26 4.80
C ASP A 288 12.85 12.71 4.69
N ALA A 289 13.62 13.16 5.68
CA ALA A 289 14.19 14.51 5.72
C ALA A 289 15.20 14.81 4.59
N THR A 290 15.70 13.78 3.88
CA THR A 290 16.59 13.93 2.72
C THR A 290 15.80 14.01 1.40
N GLY A 291 14.50 13.76 1.44
CA GLY A 291 13.63 13.71 0.25
C GLY A 291 13.60 12.34 -0.43
N GLN A 292 14.20 11.31 0.16
CA GLN A 292 14.14 9.94 -0.36
C GLN A 292 12.88 9.22 0.09
N VAL A 293 12.29 8.41 -0.78
CA VAL A 293 11.08 7.64 -0.47
C VAL A 293 11.44 6.42 0.37
N ILE A 294 10.91 6.38 1.59
CA ILE A 294 11.11 5.27 2.54
C ILE A 294 9.87 4.37 2.67
N GLY A 295 8.69 4.85 2.25
CA GLY A 295 7.50 4.03 2.12
C GLY A 295 6.49 4.52 1.10
N MET A 296 5.52 3.66 0.82
CA MET A 296 4.35 3.98 0.00
C MET A 296 3.07 3.69 0.78
N ILE A 297 2.13 4.64 0.79
CA ILE A 297 0.85 4.52 1.47
C ILE A 297 0.07 3.32 0.89
N VAL A 298 -0.41 2.42 1.74
CA VAL A 298 -1.16 1.22 1.34
C VAL A 298 -2.54 1.14 1.99
N THR A 299 -2.66 1.56 3.26
CA THR A 299 -3.89 1.38 4.04
C THR A 299 -4.08 2.51 5.04
N ARG A 300 -5.28 2.60 5.63
CA ARG A 300 -5.52 3.49 6.78
C ARG A 300 -4.79 2.99 8.02
N GLY A 301 -4.38 3.93 8.86
CA GLY A 301 -3.86 3.68 10.19
C GLY A 301 -4.96 3.44 11.21
N ASP A 302 -4.58 3.46 12.49
CA ASP A 302 -5.51 3.43 13.60
C ASP A 302 -5.73 4.84 14.13
N ASP A 303 -6.78 5.52 13.65
CA ASP A 303 -7.08 6.90 14.03
C ASP A 303 -7.31 7.08 15.55
N SER A 304 -7.65 6.01 16.27
CA SER A 304 -7.79 6.07 17.74
C SER A 304 -6.44 6.18 18.46
N THR A 305 -5.38 5.67 17.82
CA THR A 305 -4.00 5.68 18.33
C THR A 305 -3.17 6.81 17.73
N ASP A 306 -3.27 7.02 16.41
CA ASP A 306 -2.38 7.85 15.60
C ASP A 306 -3.01 9.20 15.20
N GLY A 307 -4.28 9.42 15.55
CA GLY A 307 -5.05 10.62 15.22
C GLY A 307 -5.78 10.52 13.87
N PRO A 308 -6.83 11.34 13.65
CA PRO A 308 -7.64 11.29 12.43
C PRO A 308 -6.83 11.44 11.14
N GLY A 309 -7.10 10.58 10.15
CA GLY A 309 -6.36 10.57 8.89
C GLY A 309 -4.99 9.90 9.01
N SER A 310 -4.82 9.00 9.97
CA SER A 310 -3.62 8.20 10.07
C SER A 310 -3.53 7.21 8.91
N LEU A 311 -2.31 6.89 8.50
CA LEU A 311 -2.06 6.02 7.36
C LEU A 311 -0.98 5.00 7.71
N ARG A 312 -0.94 3.91 6.95
CA ARG A 312 0.14 2.94 6.97
C ARG A 312 0.81 2.91 5.61
N ALA A 313 2.14 2.90 5.64
CA ALA A 313 2.98 2.80 4.47
C ALA A 313 3.80 1.50 4.52
N ILE A 314 3.87 0.80 3.39
CA ILE A 314 4.78 -0.33 3.22
C ILE A 314 6.18 0.21 2.94
N THR A 315 7.22 -0.40 3.49
CA THR A 315 8.59 0.07 3.29
C THR A 315 9.10 -0.27 1.90
N LEU A 316 9.94 0.60 1.34
CA LEU A 316 10.62 0.32 0.07
C LEU A 316 11.57 -0.87 0.21
N SER A 317 12.14 -1.11 1.39
CA SER A 317 12.89 -2.32 1.68
C SER A 317 12.05 -3.60 1.60
N HIS A 318 10.78 -3.57 2.03
CA HIS A 318 9.87 -4.70 1.88
C HIS A 318 9.48 -4.94 0.42
N ILE A 319 9.13 -3.87 -0.31
CA ILE A 319 8.87 -3.93 -1.76
C ILE A 319 10.07 -4.54 -2.48
N HIS A 320 11.28 -4.07 -2.20
CA HIS A 320 12.51 -4.61 -2.76
C HIS A 320 12.65 -6.12 -2.52
N ARG A 321 12.51 -6.58 -1.27
CA ARG A 321 12.68 -7.99 -0.93
C ARG A 321 11.63 -8.87 -1.62
N THR A 322 10.38 -8.42 -1.67
CA THR A 322 9.27 -9.20 -2.23
C THR A 322 9.30 -9.21 -3.76
N ILE A 323 9.71 -8.12 -4.42
CA ILE A 323 10.02 -8.11 -5.87
C ILE A 323 11.18 -9.05 -6.17
N LEU A 324 12.25 -9.00 -5.38
CA LEU A 324 13.41 -9.86 -5.59
C LEU A 324 13.06 -11.34 -5.46
N GLU A 325 12.22 -11.67 -4.48
CA GLU A 325 11.71 -13.02 -4.27
C GLU A 325 10.87 -13.53 -5.45
N GLU A 326 10.01 -12.68 -6.03
CA GLU A 326 9.12 -13.08 -7.12
C GLU A 326 9.79 -13.04 -8.50
N THR A 327 10.70 -12.09 -8.73
CA THR A 327 11.28 -11.81 -10.06
C THR A 327 12.70 -12.36 -10.21
N GLY A 328 13.42 -12.53 -9.11
CA GLY A 328 14.86 -12.79 -9.10
C GLY A 328 15.72 -11.53 -9.28
N PHE A 329 15.13 -10.34 -9.38
CA PHE A 329 15.82 -9.07 -9.61
C PHE A 329 15.46 -8.02 -8.54
N SER A 330 16.41 -7.14 -8.19
CA SER A 330 16.16 -6.06 -7.23
C SER A 330 15.10 -5.07 -7.73
N LEU A 331 14.55 -4.22 -6.84
CA LEU A 331 13.70 -3.11 -7.25
C LEU A 331 14.42 -2.18 -8.23
N GLU A 332 15.65 -1.77 -7.93
CA GLU A 332 16.48 -0.94 -8.82
C GLU A 332 16.61 -1.55 -10.22
N ARG A 333 16.82 -2.87 -10.29
CA ARG A 333 16.87 -3.57 -11.56
C ARG A 333 15.53 -3.60 -12.27
N ASN A 334 14.44 -3.62 -11.52
CA ASN A 334 13.10 -3.51 -12.05
C ASN A 334 12.72 -2.09 -12.50
N LEU A 335 13.48 -1.07 -12.12
CA LEU A 335 13.29 0.33 -12.52
C LEU A 335 14.23 0.77 -13.65
N SER A 336 15.14 -0.09 -14.10
CA SER A 336 16.16 0.21 -15.11
C SER A 336 16.13 -0.81 -16.26
N GLY A 337 17.05 -0.71 -17.21
CA GLY A 337 17.09 -1.56 -18.40
C GLY A 337 16.33 -0.96 -19.58
N ASP A 338 15.91 -1.82 -20.51
CA ASP A 338 14.97 -1.45 -21.56
C ASP A 338 13.54 -1.53 -20.99
N ILE A 339 13.10 -0.45 -20.34
CA ILE A 339 11.83 -0.41 -19.60
C ILE A 339 10.64 -0.58 -20.54
N ALA A 340 10.69 0.04 -21.73
CA ALA A 340 9.66 -0.10 -22.74
C ALA A 340 9.50 -1.56 -23.19
N TYR A 341 10.61 -2.23 -23.50
CA TYR A 341 10.58 -3.65 -23.86
C TYR A 341 10.09 -4.54 -22.70
N ARG A 342 10.48 -4.23 -21.45
CA ARG A 342 10.01 -4.97 -20.27
C ARG A 342 8.51 -4.81 -20.06
N SER A 343 7.98 -3.60 -20.22
CA SER A 343 6.54 -3.32 -20.18
C SER A 343 5.80 -4.12 -21.26
N GLU A 344 6.32 -4.12 -22.49
CA GLU A 344 5.75 -4.90 -23.60
C GLU A 344 5.72 -6.40 -23.27
N ILE A 345 6.83 -6.96 -22.76
CA ILE A 345 6.91 -8.37 -22.40
C ILE A 345 5.94 -8.70 -21.26
N PHE A 346 5.84 -7.85 -20.22
CA PHE A 346 4.90 -8.06 -19.13
C PHE A 346 3.46 -8.09 -19.64
N THR A 347 3.07 -7.08 -20.42
CA THR A 347 1.74 -6.96 -21.02
C THR A 347 1.41 -8.13 -21.95
N ASN A 348 2.36 -8.59 -22.76
CA ASN A 348 2.08 -9.63 -23.77
C ASN A 348 2.15 -11.06 -23.21
N THR A 349 2.93 -11.30 -22.14
CA THR A 349 3.17 -12.66 -21.64
C THR A 349 2.47 -12.96 -20.33
N LEU A 350 2.40 -11.98 -19.42
CA LEU A 350 1.96 -12.20 -18.04
C LEU A 350 0.57 -11.64 -17.79
N ALA A 351 0.27 -10.44 -18.30
CA ALA A 351 -1.04 -9.83 -18.13
C ALA A 351 -2.19 -10.77 -18.57
N PRO A 352 -2.16 -11.48 -19.71
CA PRO A 352 -3.25 -12.36 -20.11
C PRO A 352 -3.46 -13.52 -19.13
N PHE A 353 -2.38 -14.08 -18.58
CA PHE A 353 -2.45 -15.12 -17.56
C PHE A 353 -3.07 -14.57 -16.27
N LEU A 354 -2.61 -13.42 -15.80
CA LEU A 354 -3.13 -12.77 -14.60
C LEU A 354 -4.61 -12.39 -14.76
N THR A 355 -4.99 -11.84 -15.91
CA THR A 355 -6.39 -11.53 -16.25
C THR A 355 -7.25 -12.78 -16.30
N SER A 356 -6.71 -13.93 -16.72
CA SER A 356 -7.45 -15.19 -16.69
C SER A 356 -7.78 -15.66 -15.27
N LEU A 357 -6.91 -15.37 -14.28
CA LEU A 357 -7.19 -15.64 -12.87
C LEU A 357 -8.31 -14.75 -12.35
N LEU A 358 -8.33 -13.48 -12.76
CA LEU A 358 -9.40 -12.54 -12.41
C LEU A 358 -10.73 -12.93 -13.07
N SER A 359 -10.70 -13.39 -14.31
CA SER A 359 -11.91 -13.72 -15.10
C SER A 359 -12.63 -14.98 -14.62
N GLN A 360 -11.92 -15.93 -13.99
CA GLN A 360 -12.54 -17.13 -13.42
C GLN A 360 -13.52 -16.81 -12.29
N GLU A 361 -13.33 -15.69 -11.59
CA GLU A 361 -14.18 -15.25 -10.49
C GLU A 361 -15.44 -14.49 -10.96
N PHE A 362 -15.53 -14.13 -12.24
CA PHE A 362 -16.71 -13.49 -12.84
C PHE A 362 -17.72 -14.49 -13.45
N ASN A 363 -17.41 -15.79 -13.48
CA ASN A 363 -18.28 -16.88 -13.99
C ASN A 363 -18.90 -17.70 -12.86
#